data_AF-Q4N9A1-F1
#
_entry.id   AF-Q4N9A1-F1
#
_cell.length_a   1.000
_cell.length_b   1.000
_cell.length_c   1.000
_cell.angle_alpha   90.00
_cell.angle_beta   90.00
_cell.angle_gamma   90.00
#
_symmetry.space_group_name_H-M   'P 1'
#
loop_
_entity.id
_entity.type
_entity.pdbx_description
1 polymer ?
#
loop_
_entity_poly.entity_id
_entity_poly.type
_entity_poly.pdbx_seq_one_letter_code
_entity_poly.pdbx_strand_id
1 'polypeptide(L)'
;MKLPVYGIVLLSFLTSNGFITNNHSRMLPFVRYSSPFSHRRAGIFTYTLDLSYKHLNKSGRLYSHNSGYYDNTKDHKELELKALRNKVFEISEPNSKLEEKYIKASGPGGQKINKSAICVQLNYSNPSGSIKINIKTKKHRTLILNRIEATEILIAKLKEIKDKEIMDEKREQFKESMRNRELSEKSKYRRMVYKKNRSFIKKMRSTAKIHESEY
;
A
#
# COMPACT_ATOMS: atom_id res chain seq x y z
N MET A 1 24.77 -43.46 -7.61
CA MET A 1 25.42 -43.75 -8.90
C MET A 1 24.87 -42.75 -9.92
N LYS A 2 25.76 -41.87 -10.38
CA LYS A 2 25.89 -41.23 -11.71
C LYS A 2 24.61 -40.80 -12.47
N LEU A 3 24.41 -39.48 -12.50
CA LEU A 3 23.80 -38.73 -13.62
C LEU A 3 24.69 -38.84 -14.87
N PRO A 4 24.14 -38.95 -16.09
CA PRO A 4 24.89 -38.63 -17.30
C PRO A 4 24.57 -37.22 -17.81
N VAL A 5 25.66 -36.47 -17.95
CA VAL A 5 25.78 -35.18 -18.64
C VAL A 5 26.08 -35.46 -20.11
N TYR A 6 25.27 -34.94 -21.04
CA TYR A 6 25.57 -34.76 -22.46
C TYR A 6 24.69 -33.59 -22.93
N GLY A 7 25.09 -32.60 -23.71
CA GLY A 7 26.32 -32.32 -24.44
C GLY A 7 26.02 -31.07 -25.29
N ILE A 8 26.97 -30.15 -25.34
CA ILE A 8 26.93 -28.89 -26.08
C ILE A 8 27.00 -29.17 -27.58
N VAL A 9 26.17 -28.51 -28.41
CA VAL A 9 26.51 -28.20 -29.81
C VAL A 9 26.06 -26.76 -30.13
N LEU A 10 27.04 -25.94 -30.51
CA LEU A 10 26.91 -24.59 -31.02
C LEU A 10 26.98 -24.61 -32.56
N LEU A 11 26.27 -23.65 -33.17
CA LEU A 11 26.54 -22.97 -34.44
C LEU A 11 26.40 -23.72 -35.77
N SER A 12 25.49 -23.21 -36.60
CA SER A 12 25.85 -22.74 -37.95
C SER A 12 24.78 -21.82 -38.55
N PHE A 13 25.26 -20.66 -39.00
CA PHE A 13 24.62 -19.70 -39.89
C PHE A 13 24.13 -20.35 -41.19
N LEU A 14 23.07 -19.80 -41.80
CA LEU A 14 23.06 -19.47 -43.23
C LEU A 14 21.82 -18.59 -43.59
N THR A 15 22.14 -17.57 -44.37
CA THR A 15 21.31 -16.55 -45.01
C THR A 15 20.39 -17.12 -46.10
N SER A 16 19.19 -16.55 -46.31
CA SER A 16 18.73 -16.24 -47.67
C SER A 16 17.57 -15.24 -47.69
N ASN A 17 17.66 -14.35 -48.68
CA ASN A 17 16.72 -13.33 -49.10
C ASN A 17 15.40 -13.93 -49.64
N GLY A 18 14.31 -13.17 -49.50
CA GLY A 18 13.05 -13.37 -50.22
C GLY A 18 12.24 -12.07 -50.27
N PHE A 19 12.22 -11.42 -51.43
CA PHE A 19 11.50 -10.20 -51.77
C PHE A 19 10.22 -10.55 -52.57
N ILE A 20 9.29 -9.58 -52.68
CA ILE A 20 8.26 -9.38 -53.75
C ILE A 20 6.94 -10.19 -53.59
N THR A 21 5.70 -9.70 -53.74
CA THR A 21 5.04 -8.39 -53.99
C THR A 21 3.49 -8.55 -53.90
N ASN A 22 2.75 -7.41 -53.85
CA ASN A 22 1.40 -7.17 -54.44
C ASN A 22 0.18 -7.75 -53.66
N ASN A 23 -1.01 -7.13 -53.55
CA ASN A 23 -1.70 -6.15 -54.40
C ASN A 23 -2.92 -5.49 -53.68
N HIS A 24 -3.22 -4.25 -54.10
CA HIS A 24 -4.53 -3.58 -54.25
C HIS A 24 -5.62 -3.51 -53.15
N SER A 25 -5.85 -2.27 -52.71
CA SER A 25 -7.09 -1.47 -52.87
C SER A 25 -8.46 -2.17 -52.88
N ARG A 26 -9.33 -1.82 -51.92
CA ARG A 26 -10.79 -1.66 -52.13
C ARG A 26 -11.42 -0.81 -51.01
N MET A 27 -11.72 0.44 -51.36
CA MET A 27 -12.75 1.29 -50.73
C MET A 27 -14.11 0.92 -51.32
N LEU A 28 -15.18 0.84 -50.52
CA LEU A 28 -16.61 1.09 -50.86
C LEU A 28 -17.47 1.04 -49.55
N PRO A 29 -18.70 1.59 -49.48
CA PRO A 29 -19.06 3.01 -49.62
C PRO A 29 -19.93 3.52 -48.44
N PHE A 30 -20.08 4.84 -48.39
CA PHE A 30 -20.95 5.60 -47.50
C PHE A 30 -22.44 5.35 -47.83
N VAL A 31 -23.25 4.89 -46.87
CA VAL A 31 -24.71 4.85 -47.02
C VAL A 31 -25.33 5.75 -45.95
N ARG A 32 -25.94 6.86 -46.41
CA ARG A 32 -26.89 7.65 -45.62
C ARG A 32 -28.25 6.98 -45.69
N TYR A 33 -28.87 6.70 -44.55
CA TYR A 33 -30.32 6.55 -44.46
C TYR A 33 -30.85 7.53 -43.43
N SER A 34 -31.47 8.59 -43.94
CA SER A 34 -32.56 9.33 -43.32
C SER A 34 -33.80 8.42 -43.36
N SER A 35 -34.56 8.22 -42.28
CA SER A 35 -35.73 9.03 -41.88
C SER A 35 -36.70 8.14 -41.05
N PRO A 36 -37.95 8.52 -40.76
CA PRO A 36 -38.43 9.11 -39.50
C PRO A 36 -39.52 8.24 -38.81
N PHE A 37 -39.86 8.44 -37.53
CA PHE A 37 -41.27 8.45 -37.06
C PHE A 37 -41.38 8.61 -35.54
N SER A 38 -42.19 9.59 -35.15
CA SER A 38 -42.75 9.81 -33.82
C SER A 38 -43.87 8.82 -33.50
N HIS A 39 -43.91 8.27 -32.28
CA HIS A 39 -45.15 7.84 -31.63
C HIS A 39 -45.17 8.23 -30.14
N ARG A 40 -46.39 8.43 -29.66
CA ARG A 40 -46.87 9.16 -28.49
C ARG A 40 -46.56 8.51 -27.12
N ARG A 41 -46.43 9.40 -26.12
CA ARG A 41 -46.74 9.28 -24.68
C ARG A 41 -47.41 7.98 -24.18
N ALA A 42 -46.80 7.36 -23.17
CA ALA A 42 -47.49 6.82 -21.99
C ALA A 42 -46.50 6.79 -20.82
N GLY A 43 -46.85 7.42 -19.70
CA GLY A 43 -46.02 7.47 -18.49
C GLY A 43 -46.13 6.19 -17.68
N ILE A 44 -44.99 5.65 -17.26
CA ILE A 44 -44.86 4.75 -16.13
C ILE A 44 -43.74 5.34 -15.27
N PHE A 45 -44.11 5.84 -14.09
CA PHE A 45 -43.18 6.25 -13.04
C PHE A 45 -42.53 4.98 -12.48
N THR A 46 -41.37 4.59 -13.01
CA THR A 46 -40.46 3.68 -12.33
C THR A 46 -39.44 4.51 -11.58
N TYR A 47 -39.31 4.30 -10.27
CA TYR A 47 -38.24 4.87 -9.45
C TYR A 47 -36.89 4.54 -10.09
N THR A 48 -36.31 5.49 -10.81
CA THR A 48 -34.98 5.33 -11.38
C THR A 48 -34.01 5.72 -10.28
N LEU A 49 -33.20 4.74 -9.85
CA LEU A 49 -31.99 5.01 -9.09
C LEU A 49 -31.22 6.10 -9.84
N ASP A 50 -31.09 7.26 -9.21
CA ASP A 50 -30.49 8.45 -9.80
C ASP A 50 -28.97 8.24 -9.93
N LEU A 51 -28.57 7.45 -10.94
CA LEU A 51 -27.18 7.23 -11.37
C LEU A 51 -26.69 8.43 -12.20
N SER A 52 -26.92 9.65 -11.70
CA SER A 52 -26.68 10.91 -12.40
C SER A 52 -25.23 11.43 -12.25
N TYR A 53 -24.25 10.54 -12.40
CA TYR A 53 -22.87 10.95 -12.67
C TYR A 53 -22.25 10.01 -13.71
N LYS A 54 -22.83 9.99 -14.92
CA LYS A 54 -22.14 9.44 -16.08
C LYS A 54 -21.15 10.49 -16.56
N HIS A 55 -19.87 10.30 -16.24
CA HIS A 55 -18.81 11.12 -16.81
C HIS A 55 -18.91 11.07 -18.35
N LEU A 56 -18.99 12.22 -18.99
CA LEU A 56 -18.91 12.35 -20.44
C LEU A 56 -17.49 12.82 -20.79
N ASN A 57 -16.91 12.31 -21.87
CA ASN A 57 -15.67 12.86 -22.39
C ASN A 57 -15.92 14.22 -23.08
N LYS A 58 -14.86 14.96 -23.43
CA LYS A 58 -14.97 16.28 -24.11
C LYS A 58 -15.73 16.26 -25.45
N SER A 59 -15.97 15.06 -26.01
CA SER A 59 -16.76 14.83 -27.23
C SER A 59 -18.21 14.38 -26.95
N GLY A 60 -18.65 14.29 -25.69
CA GLY A 60 -20.03 13.93 -25.33
C GLY A 60 -20.38 12.43 -25.42
N ARG A 61 -19.40 11.52 -25.51
CA ARG A 61 -19.66 10.06 -25.46
C ARG A 61 -19.64 9.52 -24.03
N LEU A 62 -20.54 8.57 -23.77
CA LEU A 62 -20.62 7.78 -22.55
C LEU A 62 -19.40 6.86 -22.40
N TYR A 63 -18.76 6.85 -21.23
CA TYR A 63 -17.75 5.82 -20.92
C TYR A 63 -18.41 4.44 -20.83
N SER A 64 -17.95 3.50 -21.67
CA SER A 64 -18.29 2.08 -21.57
C SER A 64 -17.79 1.54 -20.23
N HIS A 65 -18.70 1.31 -19.28
CA HIS A 65 -18.38 0.64 -18.02
C HIS A 65 -18.37 -0.87 -18.26
N ASN A 66 -17.32 -1.39 -18.89
CA ASN A 66 -16.90 -2.78 -18.69
C ASN A 66 -15.52 -3.05 -19.30
N SER A 67 -14.75 -3.86 -18.56
CA SER A 67 -13.43 -4.42 -18.88
C SER A 67 -12.21 -3.52 -18.60
N GLY A 68 -11.59 -3.74 -17.43
CA GLY A 68 -10.15 -4.06 -17.25
C GLY A 68 -9.04 -3.22 -17.91
N TYR A 69 -9.36 -2.15 -18.61
CA TYR A 69 -8.41 -1.31 -19.32
C TYR A 69 -8.20 -0.03 -18.50
N TYR A 70 -7.10 0.03 -17.76
CA TYR A 70 -6.65 1.28 -17.17
C TYR A 70 -6.26 2.22 -18.31
N ASP A 71 -7.18 3.09 -18.68
CA ASP A 71 -6.90 4.16 -19.64
C ASP A 71 -5.80 5.04 -19.03
N ASN A 72 -4.61 5.01 -19.64
CA ASN A 72 -3.42 5.74 -19.21
C ASN A 72 -3.54 7.28 -19.36
N THR A 73 -4.76 7.77 -19.58
CA THR A 73 -5.07 9.17 -19.76
C THR A 73 -4.75 9.96 -18.50
N LYS A 74 -4.55 11.27 -18.67
CA LYS A 74 -4.24 12.17 -17.56
C LYS A 74 -5.38 12.20 -16.53
N ASP A 75 -6.62 12.13 -17.00
CA ASP A 75 -7.82 12.25 -16.18
C ASP A 75 -7.94 11.07 -15.19
N HIS A 76 -7.61 9.84 -15.63
CA HIS A 76 -7.57 8.68 -14.75
C HIS A 76 -6.54 8.83 -13.62
N LYS A 77 -5.35 9.38 -13.93
CA LYS A 77 -4.30 9.62 -12.93
C LYS A 77 -4.69 10.70 -11.93
N GLU A 78 -5.44 11.71 -12.37
CA GLU A 78 -5.99 12.73 -11.47
C GLU A 78 -7.06 12.15 -10.54
N LEU A 79 -7.92 11.27 -11.05
CA LEU A 79 -8.91 10.54 -10.24
C LEU A 79 -8.24 9.62 -9.21
N GLU A 80 -7.22 8.86 -9.64
CA GLU A 80 -6.42 8.00 -8.77
C GLU A 80 -5.75 8.79 -7.65
N LEU A 81 -5.11 9.92 -7.99
CA LEU A 81 -4.50 10.80 -7.00
C LEU A 81 -5.54 11.31 -5.99
N LYS A 82 -6.73 11.68 -6.45
CA LYS A 82 -7.82 12.12 -5.55
C LYS A 82 -8.21 11.02 -4.58
N ALA A 83 -8.35 9.78 -5.06
CA ALA A 83 -8.64 8.63 -4.20
C ALA A 83 -7.55 8.39 -3.16
N LEU A 84 -6.26 8.53 -3.54
CA LEU A 84 -5.15 8.40 -2.61
C LEU A 84 -5.13 9.52 -1.57
N ARG A 85 -5.41 10.77 -1.96
CA ARG A 85 -5.51 11.89 -1.00
C ARG A 85 -6.63 11.68 0.01
N ASN A 86 -7.78 11.15 -0.42
CA ASN A 86 -8.86 10.79 0.50
C ASN A 86 -8.40 9.75 1.52
N LYS A 87 -7.69 8.70 1.08
CA LYS A 87 -7.10 7.70 1.99
C LYS A 87 -6.12 8.32 2.98
N VAL A 88 -5.34 9.32 2.58
CA VAL A 88 -4.47 10.05 3.52
C VAL A 88 -5.33 10.71 4.60
N PHE A 89 -6.41 11.40 4.24
CA PHE A 89 -7.30 12.04 5.22
C PHE A 89 -7.98 11.05 6.16
N GLU A 90 -8.38 9.87 5.67
CA GLU A 90 -8.96 8.81 6.50
C GLU A 90 -7.98 8.26 7.54
N ILE A 91 -6.69 8.15 7.18
CA ILE A 91 -5.64 7.68 8.08
C ILE A 91 -5.14 8.82 8.97
N SER A 92 -5.29 10.06 8.54
CA SER A 92 -4.76 11.21 9.25
C SER A 92 -5.52 11.53 10.56
N GLU A 93 -4.85 12.24 11.45
CA GLU A 93 -5.50 12.90 12.59
C GLU A 93 -6.31 14.14 12.13
N PRO A 94 -7.33 14.54 12.91
CA PRO A 94 -8.05 15.79 12.66
C PRO A 94 -7.10 16.98 12.68
N ASN A 95 -7.36 17.98 11.83
CA ASN A 95 -6.55 19.20 11.68
C ASN A 95 -5.09 18.98 11.22
N SER A 96 -4.76 17.81 10.66
CA SER A 96 -3.48 17.61 9.99
C SER A 96 -3.30 18.55 8.80
N LYS A 97 -2.07 19.04 8.61
CA LYS A 97 -1.72 19.89 7.47
C LYS A 97 -0.86 19.11 6.48
N LEU A 98 -1.26 19.14 5.22
CA LEU A 98 -0.53 18.56 4.10
C LEU A 98 -0.17 19.66 3.10
N GLU A 99 1.11 19.97 2.98
CA GLU A 99 1.63 20.92 2.01
C GLU A 99 2.33 20.20 0.86
N GLU A 100 2.00 20.58 -0.38
CA GLU A 100 2.61 20.05 -1.60
C GLU A 100 3.39 21.17 -2.30
N LYS A 101 4.66 20.92 -2.60
CA LYS A 101 5.55 21.83 -3.34
C LYS A 101 6.17 21.12 -4.53
N TYR A 102 6.34 21.87 -5.62
CA TYR A 102 6.96 21.37 -6.84
C TYR A 102 8.30 22.06 -7.03
N ILE A 103 9.37 21.27 -7.09
CA ILE A 103 10.74 21.75 -7.19
C ILE A 103 11.41 21.19 -8.45
N LYS A 104 12.45 21.88 -8.91
CA LYS A 104 13.31 21.34 -9.97
C LYS A 104 14.08 20.14 -9.43
N ALA A 105 14.23 19.11 -10.25
CA ALA A 105 15.00 17.94 -9.88
C ALA A 105 16.50 18.26 -9.96
N SER A 106 17.28 17.77 -9.00
CA SER A 106 18.74 17.86 -9.02
C SER A 106 19.37 16.63 -9.68
N GLY A 107 20.61 16.75 -10.16
CA GLY A 107 21.43 15.65 -10.70
C GLY A 107 21.76 15.81 -12.18
N PRO A 108 22.55 14.88 -12.76
CA PRO A 108 22.88 14.89 -14.18
C PRO A 108 21.58 14.78 -14.99
N GLY A 109 21.41 15.66 -15.97
CA GLY A 109 20.14 15.76 -16.65
C GLY A 109 20.15 16.58 -17.93
N GLY A 110 19.17 16.29 -18.79
CA GLY A 110 18.86 17.07 -19.99
C GLY A 110 17.84 18.18 -19.73
N GLN A 111 17.36 18.79 -20.82
CA GLN A 111 16.47 19.96 -20.80
C GLN A 111 15.26 19.82 -19.84
N LYS A 112 14.65 18.63 -19.77
CA LYS A 112 13.46 18.38 -18.96
C LYS A 112 13.73 18.43 -17.44
N ILE A 113 14.87 17.90 -16.99
CA ILE A 113 15.23 17.90 -15.56
C ILE A 113 15.56 19.33 -15.09
N ASN A 114 16.26 20.09 -15.93
CA ASN A 114 16.75 21.44 -15.59
C ASN A 114 15.65 22.51 -15.66
N LYS A 115 14.69 22.36 -16.59
CA LYS A 115 13.68 23.40 -16.86
C LYS A 115 12.31 23.12 -16.24
N SER A 116 11.99 21.88 -15.87
CA SER A 116 10.65 21.54 -15.38
C SER A 116 10.63 21.19 -13.88
N ALA A 117 9.70 21.80 -13.14
CA ALA A 117 9.45 21.50 -11.74
C ALA A 117 8.64 20.20 -11.60
N ILE A 118 9.29 19.06 -11.86
CA ILE A 118 8.67 17.72 -11.88
C ILE A 118 8.82 16.99 -10.53
N CYS A 119 9.80 17.38 -9.72
CA CYS A 119 10.04 16.74 -8.42
C CYS A 119 8.98 17.23 -7.44
N VAL A 120 8.34 16.28 -6.75
CA VAL A 120 7.30 16.57 -5.76
C VAL A 120 7.93 16.52 -4.38
N GLN A 121 7.61 17.51 -3.56
CA GLN A 121 7.93 17.54 -2.15
C GLN A 121 6.62 17.63 -1.36
N LEU A 122 6.36 16.62 -0.52
CA LEU A 122 5.23 16.61 0.41
C LEU A 122 5.75 16.84 1.82
N ASN A 123 5.15 17.81 2.51
CA ASN A 123 5.36 18.03 3.93
C ASN A 123 4.03 17.78 4.64
N TYR A 124 3.99 16.74 5.45
CA TYR A 124 2.84 16.41 6.28
C TYR A 124 3.19 16.70 7.75
N SER A 125 2.29 17.40 8.44
CA SER A 125 2.45 17.78 9.84
C SER A 125 1.14 17.58 10.59
N ASN A 126 1.22 16.87 11.71
CA ASN A 126 0.11 16.81 12.67
C ASN A 126 0.11 18.04 13.58
N PRO A 127 -1.07 18.45 14.09
CA PRO A 127 -1.20 19.59 14.99
C PRO A 127 -0.46 19.38 16.31
N SER A 128 -0.38 18.12 16.79
CA SER A 128 0.36 17.77 18.01
C SER A 128 1.88 17.91 17.86
N GLY A 129 2.40 18.09 16.64
CA GLY A 129 3.84 18.18 16.36
C GLY A 129 4.61 16.86 16.45
N SER A 130 4.01 15.79 16.97
CA SER A 130 4.66 14.48 17.18
C SER A 130 5.05 13.79 15.88
N ILE A 131 4.21 13.92 14.84
CA ILE A 131 4.43 13.27 13.55
C ILE A 131 4.67 14.34 12.47
N LYS A 132 5.88 14.31 11.91
CA LYS A 132 6.29 15.17 10.79
C LYS A 132 6.95 14.33 9.71
N ILE A 133 6.35 14.31 8.52
CA ILE A 133 6.81 13.48 7.41
C ILE A 133 7.13 14.39 6.22
N ASN A 134 8.40 14.40 5.83
CA ASN A 134 8.86 15.05 4.62
C ASN A 134 9.21 13.99 3.57
N ILE A 135 8.64 14.11 2.38
CA ILE A 135 8.88 13.19 1.25
C ILE A 135 9.30 14.01 0.05
N LYS A 136 10.34 13.55 -0.65
CA LYS A 136 10.79 14.14 -1.92
C LYS A 136 10.94 13.02 -2.95
N THR A 137 10.25 13.13 -4.08
CA THR A 137 10.25 12.09 -5.12
C THR A 137 10.43 12.70 -6.52
N LYS A 138 11.26 12.04 -7.34
CA LYS A 138 11.57 12.42 -8.73
C LYS A 138 11.71 11.21 -9.67
N LYS A 139 11.00 10.11 -9.38
CA LYS A 139 11.18 8.82 -10.07
C LYS A 139 10.70 8.86 -11.53
N HIS A 140 9.59 9.53 -11.77
CA HIS A 140 8.96 9.61 -13.08
C HIS A 140 9.28 10.92 -13.80
N ARG A 141 9.22 10.88 -15.14
CA ARG A 141 9.38 12.07 -15.99
C ARG A 141 8.13 12.96 -16.02
N THR A 142 7.01 12.57 -15.43
CA THR A 142 5.78 13.36 -15.41
C THR A 142 5.41 13.73 -13.98
N LEU A 143 4.92 14.95 -13.80
CA LEU A 143 4.54 15.46 -12.49
C LEU A 143 3.47 14.59 -11.81
N ILE A 144 2.38 14.26 -12.51
CA ILE A 144 1.24 13.52 -11.92
C ILE A 144 1.64 12.17 -11.32
N LEU A 145 2.51 11.41 -12.00
CA LEU A 145 3.01 10.13 -11.49
C LEU A 145 3.87 10.32 -10.23
N ASN A 146 4.67 11.38 -10.18
CA ASN A 146 5.43 11.70 -8.96
C ASN A 146 4.52 12.10 -7.79
N ARG A 147 3.36 12.74 -8.07
CA ARG A 147 2.37 13.10 -7.04
C ARG A 147 1.70 11.86 -6.46
N ILE A 148 1.30 10.93 -7.33
CA ILE A 148 0.74 9.63 -6.95
C ILE A 148 1.75 8.90 -6.06
N GLU A 149 2.98 8.70 -6.55
CA GLU A 149 3.98 7.94 -5.82
C GLU A 149 4.39 8.62 -4.50
N ALA A 150 4.49 9.95 -4.46
CA ALA A 150 4.72 10.67 -3.20
C ALA A 150 3.59 10.41 -2.18
N THR A 151 2.34 10.34 -2.65
CA THR A 151 1.17 10.11 -1.81
C THR A 151 1.10 8.66 -1.33
N GLU A 152 1.46 7.69 -2.17
CA GLU A 152 1.55 6.28 -1.78
C GLU A 152 2.60 6.07 -0.69
N ILE A 153 3.78 6.67 -0.85
CA ILE A 153 4.84 6.63 0.17
C ILE A 153 4.37 7.27 1.48
N LEU A 154 3.61 8.37 1.40
CA LEU A 154 3.04 9.01 2.59
C LEU A 154 2.08 8.06 3.31
N ILE A 155 1.16 7.43 2.58
CA ILE A 155 0.21 6.47 3.15
C ILE A 155 0.93 5.31 3.81
N ALA A 156 1.94 4.74 3.15
CA ALA A 156 2.71 3.63 3.70
C ALA A 156 3.38 4.00 5.02
N LYS A 157 4.01 5.18 5.09
CA LYS A 157 4.64 5.68 6.31
C LYS A 157 3.64 5.93 7.44
N LEU A 158 2.48 6.52 7.13
CA LEU A 158 1.43 6.76 8.12
C LEU A 158 0.89 5.45 8.70
N LYS A 159 0.67 4.44 7.85
CA LYS A 159 0.26 3.10 8.29
C LYS A 159 1.31 2.46 9.18
N GLU A 160 2.58 2.50 8.78
CA GLU A 160 3.68 1.94 9.56
C GLU A 160 3.76 2.55 10.97
N ILE A 161 3.54 3.86 11.09
CA ILE A 161 3.52 4.54 12.40
C ILE A 161 2.35 4.04 13.25
N LYS A 162 1.13 4.02 12.69
CA LYS A 162 -0.05 3.52 13.41
C LYS A 162 0.07 2.06 13.82
N ASP A 163 0.59 1.23 12.93
CA ASP A 163 0.75 -0.20 13.21
C ASP A 163 1.75 -0.40 14.35
N LYS A 164 2.83 0.39 14.41
CA LYS A 164 3.79 0.35 15.53
C LYS A 164 3.12 0.74 16.85
N GLU A 165 2.35 1.83 16.87
CA GLU A 165 1.62 2.27 18.07
C GLU A 165 0.70 1.15 18.59
N ILE A 166 -0.10 0.54 17.71
CA ILE A 166 -1.00 -0.57 18.07
C ILE A 166 -0.22 -1.79 18.58
N MET A 167 0.92 -2.10 17.97
CA MET A 167 1.75 -3.24 18.41
C MET A 167 2.40 -3.00 19.77
N ASP A 168 2.84 -1.77 20.03
CA ASP A 168 3.42 -1.39 21.32
C ASP A 168 2.36 -1.41 22.43
N GLU A 169 1.17 -0.90 22.18
CA GLU A 169 0.03 -1.01 23.10
C GLU A 169 -0.31 -2.46 23.44
N LYS A 170 -0.43 -3.32 22.41
CA LYS A 170 -0.68 -4.75 22.61
C LYS A 170 0.43 -5.44 23.39
N ARG A 171 1.68 -5.07 23.14
CA ARG A 171 2.83 -5.60 23.86
C ARG A 171 2.78 -5.21 25.34
N GLU A 172 2.44 -3.97 25.65
CA GLU A 172 2.31 -3.52 27.05
C GLU A 172 1.14 -4.21 27.75
N GLN A 173 -0.03 -4.30 27.11
CA GLN A 173 -1.18 -5.06 27.63
C GLN A 173 -0.84 -6.53 27.87
N PHE A 174 -0.09 -7.16 26.97
CA PHE A 174 0.34 -8.54 27.13
C PHE A 174 1.33 -8.70 28.30
N LYS A 175 2.29 -7.80 28.45
CA LYS A 175 3.23 -7.80 29.59
C LYS A 175 2.48 -7.65 30.91
N GLU A 176 1.50 -6.75 30.97
CA GLU A 176 0.67 -6.53 32.14
C GLU A 176 -0.18 -7.76 32.47
N SER A 177 -0.83 -8.34 31.46
CA SER A 177 -1.59 -9.59 31.60
C SER A 177 -0.71 -10.73 32.13
N MET A 178 0.51 -10.87 31.63
CA MET A 178 1.46 -11.89 32.08
C MET A 178 1.98 -11.64 33.50
N ARG A 179 2.16 -10.37 33.89
CA ARG A 179 2.54 -10.00 35.27
C ARG A 179 1.42 -10.30 36.27
N ASN A 180 0.19 -9.98 35.89
CA ASN A 180 -1.00 -10.15 36.74
C ASN A 180 -1.60 -11.55 36.62
N ARG A 181 -1.05 -12.42 35.77
CA ARG A 181 -1.53 -13.78 35.56
C ARG A 181 -1.43 -14.60 36.84
N GLU A 182 -2.58 -15.09 37.28
CA GLU A 182 -2.61 -16.04 38.38
C GLU A 182 -1.93 -17.36 38.02
N LEU A 183 -1.17 -17.88 38.97
CA LEU A 183 -0.56 -19.20 38.83
C LEU A 183 -1.65 -20.27 38.92
N SER A 184 -1.60 -21.27 38.04
CA SER A 184 -2.47 -22.46 38.15
C SER A 184 -2.30 -23.14 39.51
N GLU A 185 -3.38 -23.74 40.03
CA GLU A 185 -3.37 -24.50 41.29
C GLU A 185 -2.26 -25.56 41.34
N LYS A 186 -2.02 -26.28 40.23
CA LYS A 186 -0.91 -27.24 40.14
C LYS A 186 0.47 -26.58 40.29
N SER A 187 0.63 -25.34 39.82
CA SER A 187 1.86 -24.56 39.96
C SER A 187 2.02 -24.01 41.39
N LYS A 188 0.93 -23.50 41.97
CA LYS A 188 0.86 -23.09 43.38
C LYS A 188 1.24 -24.26 44.30
N TYR A 189 0.66 -25.44 44.10
CA TYR A 189 0.97 -26.66 44.85
C TYR A 189 2.44 -27.07 44.71
N ARG A 190 2.97 -27.17 43.49
CA ARG A 190 4.39 -27.50 43.26
C ARG A 190 5.34 -26.51 43.95
N ARG A 191 5.05 -25.21 43.87
CA ARG A 191 5.81 -24.15 44.56
C ARG A 191 5.78 -24.33 46.07
N MET A 192 4.61 -24.68 46.64
CA MET A 192 4.46 -24.94 48.08
C MET A 192 5.32 -26.13 48.53
N VAL A 193 5.23 -27.27 47.84
CA VAL A 193 6.01 -28.48 48.13
C VAL A 193 7.51 -28.20 48.05
N TYR A 194 7.95 -27.53 46.99
CA TYR A 194 9.35 -27.14 46.83
C TYR A 194 9.85 -26.26 48.00
N LYS A 195 9.06 -25.26 48.42
CA LYS A 195 9.38 -24.41 49.57
C LYS A 195 9.50 -25.21 50.87
N LYS A 196 8.57 -26.15 51.12
CA LYS A 196 8.61 -27.03 52.30
C LYS A 196 9.86 -27.91 52.31
N ASN A 197 10.19 -28.54 51.18
CA ASN A 197 11.40 -29.37 51.07
C ASN A 197 12.67 -28.53 51.28
N ARG A 198 12.73 -27.33 50.71
CA ARG A 198 13.88 -26.44 50.87
C ARG A 198 14.07 -25.98 52.32
N SER A 199 13.00 -25.68 53.05
CA SER A 199 13.11 -25.29 54.47
C SER A 199 13.54 -26.46 55.35
N PHE A 200 13.05 -27.67 55.08
CA PHE A 200 13.49 -28.89 55.74
C PHE A 200 15.01 -29.13 55.54
N ILE A 201 15.47 -29.07 54.29
CA ILE A 201 16.90 -29.20 53.96
C ILE A 201 17.74 -28.12 54.66
N LYS A 202 17.26 -26.87 54.73
CA LYS A 202 17.98 -25.78 55.44
C LYS A 202 18.10 -26.05 56.94
N LYS A 203 17.04 -26.53 57.59
CA LYS A 203 17.08 -26.90 59.02
C LYS A 203 18.05 -28.05 59.28
N MET A 204 18.09 -29.05 58.41
CA MET A 204 19.03 -30.17 58.53
C MET A 204 20.49 -29.74 58.34
N ARG A 205 20.74 -28.65 57.60
CA ARG A 205 22.08 -28.10 57.38
C ARG A 205 22.51 -27.07 58.42
N SER A 206 21.60 -26.51 59.21
CA SER A 206 22.00 -25.55 60.24
C SER A 206 22.79 -26.29 61.32
N THR A 207 23.99 -25.82 61.59
CA THR A 207 24.82 -26.29 62.71
C THR A 207 24.02 -26.17 64.00
N ALA A 208 24.02 -27.22 64.82
CA ALA A 208 23.42 -27.16 66.14
C ALA A 208 24.14 -26.07 66.94
N LYS A 209 23.39 -25.13 67.53
CA LYS A 209 23.96 -24.29 68.59
C LYS A 209 24.28 -25.22 69.74
N ILE A 210 25.55 -25.55 69.92
CA ILE A 210 26.03 -26.24 71.11
C ILE A 210 25.74 -25.26 72.26
N HIS A 211 24.79 -25.60 73.11
CA HIS A 211 24.58 -24.88 74.35
C HIS A 211 25.63 -25.45 75.30
N GLU A 212 26.72 -24.70 75.54
CA GLU A 212 27.61 -24.99 76.65
C GLU A 212 26.77 -24.90 77.92
N SER A 213 26.41 -26.05 78.49
CA SER A 213 25.91 -26.12 79.86
C SER A 213 27.11 -25.95 80.77
N GLU A 214 27.18 -24.78 81.42
CA GLU A 214 28.14 -24.46 82.47
C GLU A 214 28.17 -25.58 83.52
N TYR A 215 29.37 -26.06 83.84
CA TYR A 215 29.69 -26.95 84.96
C TYR A 215 30.56 -26.18 85.96
#